data_AF-A0A7Y7NFX8-F1
#
_entry.id   AF-A0A7Y7NFX8-F1
#
_cell.length_a   1.000
_cell.length_b   1.000
_cell.length_c   1.000
_cell.angle_alpha   90.00
_cell.angle_beta   90.00
_cell.angle_gamma   90.00
#
_symmetry.space_group_name_H-M   'P 1'
#
loop_
_entity.id
_entity.type
_entity.pdbx_description
1 polymer ?
#
loop_
_entity_poly.entity_id
_entity_poly.type
_entity_poly.pdbx_seq_one_letter_code
_entity_poly.pdbx_strand_id
1 'polypeptide(L)'
;MKKRVFIFALAPFIAGIMLCSCQSSSKKINNAENNLQEAKQDLNEVRQDSITEYQKFKIESEEKIAAHEQNIAEFKARISNEKKENKAKYDKELADLEKKSTDLKKKLADYKESGKDNWEKFKTEFNHDMEELGKSFKNITVKNVK
;
A
#
# COMPACT_ATOMS: atom_id res chain seq x y z
N MET A 1 -13.17 57.00 1.44
CA MET A 1 -14.22 57.47 0.52
C MET A 1 -13.67 58.57 -0.39
N LYS A 2 -13.54 58.29 -1.69
CA LYS A 2 -13.99 59.15 -2.81
C LYS A 2 -13.67 58.40 -4.10
N LYS A 3 -14.74 58.13 -4.84
CA LYS A 3 -14.84 57.36 -6.08
C LYS A 3 -14.13 58.09 -7.21
N ARG A 4 -13.59 57.37 -8.21
CA ARG A 4 -13.96 57.51 -9.62
C ARG A 4 -13.78 56.18 -10.34
N VAL A 5 -14.84 55.81 -11.04
CA VAL A 5 -15.00 54.63 -11.89
C VAL A 5 -14.62 55.08 -13.31
N PHE A 6 -13.89 54.25 -14.05
CA PHE A 6 -13.94 54.27 -15.52
C PHE A 6 -14.07 52.83 -16.02
N ILE A 7 -15.18 52.62 -16.73
CA ILE A 7 -15.63 51.37 -17.32
C ILE A 7 -15.07 51.29 -18.76
N PHE A 8 -15.01 50.06 -19.26
CA PHE A 8 -14.98 49.63 -20.68
C PHE A 8 -13.61 49.53 -21.35
N ALA A 9 -13.18 48.29 -21.57
CA ALA A 9 -13.18 47.71 -22.92
C ALA A 9 -12.99 46.19 -22.87
N LEU A 10 -14.04 45.44 -23.19
CA LEU A 10 -13.91 44.14 -23.84
C LEU A 10 -13.31 44.39 -25.22
N ALA A 11 -12.14 43.84 -25.50
CA ALA A 11 -11.60 43.73 -26.84
C ALA A 11 -11.26 42.26 -27.11
N PRO A 12 -12.02 41.57 -28.00
CA PRO A 12 -11.62 40.28 -28.52
C PRO A 12 -10.51 40.51 -29.54
N PHE A 13 -9.26 40.13 -29.22
CA PHE A 13 -8.18 40.16 -30.20
C PHE A 13 -8.12 38.82 -30.96
N ILE A 14 -9.11 38.63 -31.86
CA ILE A 14 -8.97 37.73 -32.99
C ILE A 14 -8.50 38.58 -34.16
N ALA A 15 -7.21 38.53 -34.48
CA ALA A 15 -6.68 38.70 -35.83
C ALA A 15 -5.15 38.52 -35.78
N GLY A 16 -4.73 37.29 -36.03
CA GLY A 16 -3.35 36.92 -36.23
C GLY A 16 -3.27 35.63 -37.04
N ILE A 17 -3.99 35.57 -38.17
CA ILE A 17 -3.68 34.61 -39.23
C ILE A 17 -2.36 35.11 -39.84
N MET A 18 -1.25 34.84 -39.15
CA MET A 18 0.05 34.84 -39.79
C MET A 18 0.20 33.48 -40.47
N LEU A 19 0.08 33.55 -41.80
CA LEU A 19 0.46 32.51 -42.74
C LEU A 19 1.95 32.20 -42.55
N CYS A 20 2.26 31.26 -41.66
CA CYS A 20 3.52 30.52 -41.71
C CYS A 20 3.24 29.18 -42.38
N SER A 21 3.82 29.06 -43.57
CA SER A 21 4.03 27.86 -44.38
C SER A 21 3.80 26.52 -43.66
N CYS A 22 2.91 25.74 -44.27
CA CYS A 22 2.65 24.34 -43.98
C CYS A 22 3.94 23.50 -43.97
N GLN A 23 4.46 23.16 -42.78
CA GLN A 23 5.23 21.92 -42.59
C GLN A 23 5.15 21.43 -41.14
N SER A 24 4.35 20.36 -40.95
CA SER A 24 4.40 19.38 -39.84
C SER A 24 3.56 19.57 -38.55
N SER A 25 2.40 20.24 -38.59
CA SER A 25 1.39 20.10 -37.51
C SER A 25 0.89 18.65 -37.34
N SER A 26 0.89 17.84 -38.41
CA SER A 26 0.55 16.41 -38.32
C SER A 26 1.61 15.59 -37.57
N LYS A 27 2.88 16.01 -37.57
CA LYS A 27 3.98 15.28 -36.91
C LYS A 27 3.97 15.49 -35.40
N LYS A 28 3.58 16.68 -34.91
CA LYS A 28 3.38 16.96 -33.48
C LYS A 28 2.12 16.30 -32.92
N ILE A 29 1.02 16.25 -33.68
CA ILE A 29 -0.21 15.57 -33.24
C ILE A 29 0.00 14.05 -33.18
N ASN A 30 0.61 13.44 -34.19
CA ASN A 30 0.96 12.01 -34.16
C ASN A 30 1.89 11.66 -32.99
N ASN A 31 2.87 12.51 -32.67
CA ASN A 31 3.78 12.25 -31.54
C ASN A 31 3.06 12.37 -30.19
N ALA A 32 2.13 13.32 -30.05
CA ALA A 32 1.33 13.47 -28.83
C ALA A 32 0.31 12.33 -28.65
N GLU A 33 -0.31 11.87 -29.73
CA GLU A 33 -1.23 10.72 -29.72
C GLU A 33 -0.49 9.41 -29.41
N ASN A 34 0.67 9.17 -30.04
CA ASN A 34 1.51 8.01 -29.75
C ASN A 34 2.00 8.02 -28.30
N ASN A 35 2.52 9.15 -27.81
CA ASN A 35 2.97 9.27 -26.41
C ASN A 35 1.81 9.05 -25.42
N LEU A 36 0.59 9.49 -25.75
CA LEU A 36 -0.59 9.27 -24.92
C LEU A 36 -1.03 7.79 -24.95
N GLN A 37 -0.90 7.12 -26.09
CA GLN A 37 -1.23 5.71 -26.23
C GLN A 37 -0.21 4.82 -25.51
N GLU A 38 1.10 5.10 -25.65
CA GLU A 38 2.18 4.45 -24.89
C GLU A 38 1.97 4.65 -23.39
N ALA A 39 1.73 5.89 -22.93
CA ALA A 39 1.45 6.16 -21.52
C ALA A 39 0.21 5.41 -20.99
N LYS A 40 -0.82 5.20 -21.82
CA LYS A 40 -2.01 4.40 -21.45
C LYS A 40 -1.72 2.90 -21.43
N GLN A 41 -0.88 2.40 -22.34
CA GLN A 41 -0.44 1.00 -22.34
C GLN A 41 0.46 0.72 -21.14
N ASP A 42 1.47 1.55 -20.90
CA ASP A 42 2.34 1.47 -19.72
C ASP A 42 1.55 1.54 -18.42
N LEU A 43 0.58 2.47 -18.32
CA LEU A 43 -0.31 2.54 -17.16
C LEU A 43 -1.16 1.28 -16.99
N ASN A 44 -1.62 0.68 -18.09
CA ASN A 44 -2.37 -0.57 -18.05
C ASN A 44 -1.52 -1.78 -17.67
N GLU A 45 -0.30 -1.90 -18.21
CA GLU A 45 0.65 -2.96 -17.85
C GLU A 45 1.08 -2.83 -16.39
N VAL A 46 1.48 -1.63 -15.95
CA VAL A 46 1.79 -1.34 -14.54
C VAL A 46 0.62 -1.69 -13.62
N ARG A 47 -0.62 -1.43 -14.04
CA ARG A 47 -1.83 -1.79 -13.29
C ARG A 47 -2.03 -3.31 -13.24
N GLN A 48 -1.83 -4.02 -14.35
CA GLN A 48 -1.99 -5.48 -14.44
C GLN A 48 -0.94 -6.21 -13.59
N ASP A 49 0.31 -5.78 -13.67
CA ASP A 49 1.43 -6.32 -12.90
C ASP A 49 1.24 -6.04 -11.40
N SER A 50 0.83 -4.82 -11.04
CA SER A 50 0.53 -4.46 -9.66
C SER A 50 -0.61 -5.29 -9.07
N ILE A 51 -1.67 -5.59 -9.84
CA ILE A 51 -2.75 -6.49 -9.40
C ILE A 51 -2.22 -7.89 -9.13
N THR A 52 -1.37 -8.42 -10.02
CA THR A 52 -0.80 -9.77 -9.91
C THR A 52 0.16 -9.86 -8.71
N GLU A 53 1.01 -8.85 -8.53
CA GLU A 53 1.95 -8.77 -7.41
C GLU A 53 1.21 -8.64 -6.07
N TYR A 54 0.18 -7.79 -6.01
CA TYR A 54 -0.65 -7.65 -4.82
C TYR A 54 -1.33 -8.96 -4.43
N GLN A 55 -1.96 -9.65 -5.39
CA GLN A 55 -2.62 -10.92 -5.13
C GLN A 55 -1.64 -11.97 -4.58
N LYS A 56 -0.45 -12.07 -5.18
CA LYS A 56 0.61 -12.97 -4.70
C LYS A 56 1.04 -12.60 -3.28
N PHE A 57 1.34 -11.33 -3.04
CA PHE A 57 1.73 -10.84 -1.72
C PHE A 57 0.65 -11.10 -0.67
N LYS A 58 -0.62 -10.93 -1.04
CA LYS A 58 -1.76 -11.19 -0.17
C LYS A 58 -1.80 -12.66 0.26
N ILE A 59 -1.71 -13.58 -0.69
CA ILE A 59 -1.70 -15.03 -0.41
C ILE A 59 -0.52 -15.39 0.50
N GLU A 60 0.70 -14.98 0.15
CA GLU A 60 1.90 -15.26 0.96
C GLU A 60 1.80 -14.68 2.38
N SER A 61 1.17 -13.52 2.52
CA SER A 61 0.95 -12.87 3.81
C SER A 61 -0.10 -13.59 4.64
N GLU A 62 -1.21 -14.02 4.04
CA GLU A 62 -2.26 -14.80 4.69
C GLU A 62 -1.71 -16.15 5.20
N GLU A 63 -0.88 -16.83 4.40
CA GLU A 63 -0.22 -18.07 4.79
C GLU A 63 0.72 -17.88 5.99
N LYS A 64 1.55 -16.83 5.97
CA LYS A 64 2.46 -16.51 7.09
C LYS A 64 1.68 -16.19 8.37
N ILE A 65 0.60 -15.41 8.25
CA ILE A 65 -0.25 -15.08 9.40
C ILE A 65 -0.90 -16.34 9.97
N ALA A 66 -1.46 -17.21 9.11
CA ALA A 66 -2.07 -18.47 9.55
C ALA A 66 -1.06 -19.36 10.29
N ALA A 67 0.18 -19.44 9.78
CA ALA A 67 1.25 -20.17 10.47
C ALA A 67 1.58 -19.56 11.86
N HIS A 68 1.58 -18.23 12.00
CA HIS A 68 1.76 -17.59 13.30
C HIS A 68 0.61 -17.88 14.27
N GLU A 69 -0.63 -17.86 13.81
CA GLU A 69 -1.80 -18.18 14.62
C GLU A 69 -1.78 -19.64 15.11
N GLN A 70 -1.40 -20.57 14.23
CA GLN A 70 -1.22 -21.97 14.61
C GLN A 70 -0.14 -22.12 15.69
N ASN A 71 1.01 -21.47 15.51
CA ASN A 71 2.11 -21.49 16.47
C ASN A 71 1.69 -20.92 17.84
N ILE A 72 0.90 -19.84 17.86
CA ILE A 72 0.31 -19.26 19.08
C ILE A 72 -0.61 -20.26 19.76
N ALA A 73 -1.51 -20.92 19.01
CA ALA A 73 -2.44 -21.91 19.55
C ALA A 73 -1.71 -23.12 20.15
N GLU A 74 -0.68 -23.63 19.45
CA GLU A 74 0.16 -24.72 19.94
C GLU A 74 0.90 -24.32 21.23
N PHE A 75 1.48 -23.11 21.27
CA PHE A 75 2.16 -22.63 22.47
C PHE A 75 1.19 -22.46 23.65
N LYS A 76 -0.01 -21.91 23.41
CA LYS A 76 -1.08 -21.78 24.41
C LYS A 76 -1.48 -23.14 24.99
N ALA A 77 -1.54 -24.17 24.16
CA ALA A 77 -1.79 -25.55 24.61
C ALA A 77 -0.65 -26.08 25.50
N ARG A 78 0.61 -25.83 25.14
CA ARG A 78 1.78 -26.28 25.92
C ARG A 78 1.84 -25.64 27.31
N ILE A 79 1.58 -24.33 27.41
CA ILE A 79 1.64 -23.61 28.70
C ILE A 79 0.41 -23.83 29.59
N SER A 80 -0.60 -24.58 29.13
CA SER A 80 -1.82 -24.81 29.90
C SER A 80 -1.57 -25.47 31.26
N ASN A 81 -0.47 -26.24 31.38
CA ASN A 81 -0.04 -26.96 32.58
C ASN A 81 1.11 -26.27 33.35
N GLU A 82 1.51 -25.07 32.96
CA GLU A 82 2.58 -24.29 33.62
C GLU A 82 2.14 -23.69 34.97
N LYS A 83 3.10 -23.25 35.78
CA LYS A 83 2.83 -22.54 37.04
C LYS A 83 2.03 -21.25 36.78
N LYS A 84 1.06 -20.94 37.66
CA LYS A 84 0.14 -19.77 37.52
C LYS A 84 0.86 -18.44 37.26
N GLU A 85 1.98 -18.19 37.92
CA GLU A 85 2.74 -16.94 37.78
C GLU A 85 3.36 -16.79 36.39
N ASN A 86 3.86 -17.89 35.80
CA ASN A 86 4.38 -17.90 34.43
C ASN A 86 3.23 -17.79 33.41
N LYS A 87 2.11 -18.45 33.69
CA LYS A 87 0.93 -18.45 32.83
C LYS A 87 0.35 -17.05 32.61
N ALA A 88 0.20 -16.25 33.66
CA ALA A 88 -0.34 -14.89 33.53
C ALA A 88 0.53 -13.98 32.63
N LYS A 89 1.85 -14.13 32.70
CA LYS A 89 2.78 -13.39 31.82
C LYS A 89 2.63 -13.84 30.37
N TYR A 90 2.56 -15.15 30.12
CA TYR A 90 2.40 -15.69 28.78
C TYR A 90 1.03 -15.36 28.18
N ASP A 91 -0.04 -15.40 28.97
CA ASP A 91 -1.40 -15.05 28.50
C ASP A 91 -1.45 -13.61 27.98
N LYS A 92 -0.78 -12.67 28.66
CA LYS A 92 -0.68 -11.28 28.20
C LYS A 92 0.13 -11.18 26.89
N GLU A 93 1.32 -11.77 26.86
CA GLU A 93 2.18 -11.72 25.66
C GLU A 93 1.50 -12.43 24.46
N LEU A 94 0.70 -13.48 24.69
CA LEU A 94 -0.09 -14.17 23.64
C LEU A 94 -1.26 -13.34 23.15
N ALA A 95 -1.99 -12.65 24.03
CA ALA A 95 -3.08 -11.76 23.63
C ALA A 95 -2.57 -10.61 22.74
N ASP A 96 -1.39 -10.07 23.05
CA ASP A 96 -0.74 -9.05 22.22
C ASP A 96 -0.38 -9.60 20.83
N LEU A 97 0.07 -10.85 20.73
CA LEU A 97 0.35 -11.51 19.45
C LEU A 97 -0.93 -11.79 18.64
N GLU A 98 -1.98 -12.30 19.29
CA GLU A 98 -3.29 -12.55 18.67
C GLU A 98 -3.87 -11.23 18.10
N LYS A 99 -3.74 -10.13 18.85
CA LYS A 99 -4.13 -8.79 18.39
C LYS A 99 -3.32 -8.34 17.18
N LYS A 100 -1.98 -8.46 17.21
CA LYS A 100 -1.12 -8.09 16.07
C LYS A 100 -1.47 -8.90 14.81
N SER A 101 -1.73 -10.20 14.94
CA SER A 101 -2.19 -11.05 13.84
C SER A 101 -3.49 -10.53 13.21
N THR A 102 -4.46 -10.17 14.05
CA THR A 102 -5.74 -9.62 13.62
C THR A 102 -5.57 -8.26 12.92
N ASP A 103 -4.74 -7.38 13.49
CA ASP A 103 -4.44 -6.06 12.94
C ASP A 103 -3.77 -6.19 11.56
N LEU A 104 -2.87 -7.15 11.37
CA LEU A 104 -2.23 -7.46 10.09
C LEU A 104 -3.23 -7.96 9.03
N LYS A 105 -4.13 -8.89 9.39
CA LYS A 105 -5.21 -9.34 8.48
C LYS A 105 -6.07 -8.17 8.02
N LYS A 106 -6.43 -7.29 8.95
CA LYS A 106 -7.21 -6.10 8.64
C LYS A 106 -6.43 -5.13 7.74
N LYS A 107 -5.17 -4.85 8.05
CA LYS A 107 -4.27 -4.02 7.22
C LYS A 107 -4.19 -4.54 5.78
N LEU A 108 -4.12 -5.86 5.62
CA LEU A 108 -4.11 -6.51 4.31
C LEU A 108 -5.44 -6.41 3.57
N ALA A 109 -6.57 -6.61 4.25
CA ALA A 109 -7.91 -6.54 3.67
C ALA A 109 -8.34 -5.11 3.30
N ASP A 110 -7.90 -4.12 4.08
CA ASP A 110 -8.27 -2.71 3.92
C ASP A 110 -7.42 -1.98 2.85
N TYR A 111 -6.36 -2.62 2.33
CA TYR A 111 -5.53 -2.03 1.28
C TYR A 111 -6.33 -1.84 -0.02
N LYS A 112 -6.52 -0.58 -0.41
CA LYS A 112 -7.31 -0.16 -1.58
C LYS A 112 -6.62 0.91 -2.45
N GLU A 113 -5.38 1.29 -2.13
CA GLU A 113 -4.72 2.41 -2.80
C GLU A 113 -4.15 2.02 -4.16
N SER A 114 -4.29 2.93 -5.13
CA SER A 114 -3.77 2.80 -6.48
C SER A 114 -2.50 3.63 -6.65
N GLY A 115 -1.36 2.98 -6.91
CA GLY A 115 -0.10 3.65 -7.23
C GLY A 115 1.11 2.90 -6.69
N LYS A 116 2.19 2.84 -7.48
CA LYS A 116 3.40 2.06 -7.16
C LYS A 116 4.07 2.52 -5.86
N ASP A 117 4.18 3.83 -5.62
CA ASP A 117 4.84 4.35 -4.42
C ASP A 117 4.09 4.00 -3.13
N ASN A 118 2.76 3.95 -3.18
CA ASN A 118 1.94 3.58 -2.04
C ASN A 118 1.97 2.07 -1.80
N TRP A 119 2.09 1.28 -2.88
CA TRP A 119 2.29 -0.16 -2.80
C TRP A 119 3.61 -0.52 -2.10
N GLU A 120 4.73 0.09 -2.51
CA GLU A 120 6.04 -0.21 -1.92
C GLU A 120 6.13 0.18 -0.44
N LYS A 121 5.55 1.32 -0.06
CA LYS A 121 5.44 1.73 1.35
C LYS A 121 4.62 0.74 2.16
N PHE A 122 3.43 0.39 1.68
CA PHE A 122 2.57 -0.58 2.34
C PHE A 122 3.30 -1.91 2.55
N LYS A 123 3.93 -2.43 1.49
CA LYS A 123 4.66 -3.71 1.51
C LYS A 123 5.80 -3.67 2.52
N THR A 124 6.55 -2.57 2.56
CA THR A 124 7.68 -2.38 3.50
C THR A 124 7.20 -2.39 4.94
N GLU A 125 6.18 -1.59 5.26
CA GLU A 125 5.63 -1.52 6.62
C GLU A 125 5.00 -2.85 7.04
N PHE A 126 4.22 -3.48 6.15
CA PHE A 126 3.58 -4.76 6.44
C PHE A 126 4.61 -5.86 6.73
N ASN A 127 5.68 -5.94 5.93
CA ASN A 127 6.75 -6.90 6.17
C ASN A 127 7.46 -6.64 7.50
N HIS A 128 7.69 -5.37 7.86
CA HIS A 128 8.26 -5.00 9.14
C HIS A 128 7.38 -5.49 10.31
N ASP A 129 6.08 -5.19 10.26
CA ASP A 129 5.11 -5.62 11.27
C ASP A 129 5.07 -7.16 11.39
N MET A 130 5.18 -7.88 10.26
CA MET A 130 5.25 -9.34 10.23
C MET A 130 6.53 -9.89 10.88
N GLU A 131 7.67 -9.26 10.62
CA GLU A 131 8.93 -9.65 11.27
C GLU A 131 8.88 -9.42 12.77
N GLU A 132 8.29 -8.30 13.22
CA GLU A 132 8.11 -8.02 14.64
C GLU A 132 7.22 -9.06 15.31
N LEU A 133 6.16 -9.50 14.64
CA LEU A 133 5.30 -10.59 15.13
C LEU A 133 6.11 -11.87 15.35
N GLY A 134 6.90 -12.28 14.36
CA GLY A 134 7.76 -13.46 14.46
C GLY A 134 8.83 -13.35 15.56
N LYS A 135 9.50 -12.19 15.67
CA LYS A 135 10.47 -11.92 16.74
C LYS A 135 9.82 -11.96 18.13
N SER A 136 8.63 -11.37 18.26
CA SER A 136 7.87 -11.36 19.51
C SER A 136 7.50 -12.79 19.93
N PHE A 137 7.00 -13.61 19.01
CA PHE A 137 6.69 -15.02 19.29
C PHE A 137 7.94 -15.83 19.69
N LYS A 138 9.05 -15.68 18.98
CA LYS A 138 10.32 -16.34 19.32
C LYS A 138 10.82 -15.95 20.72
N ASN A 139 10.68 -14.68 21.10
CA ASN A 139 11.11 -14.22 22.42
C ASN A 139 10.32 -14.88 23.56
N ILE A 140 9.03 -15.15 23.37
CA ILE A 140 8.18 -15.79 24.39
C ILE A 140 8.53 -17.28 24.51
N THR A 141 8.73 -17.95 23.38
CA THR A 141 9.07 -19.38 23.36
C THR A 141 10.47 -19.67 23.90
N VAL A 142 11.48 -18.84 23.61
CA VAL A 142 12.84 -18.98 24.18
C VAL A 142 12.87 -18.74 25.69
N LYS A 143 12.04 -17.83 26.22
CA LYS A 143 11.89 -17.61 27.67
C LYS A 143 11.30 -18.82 28.40
N ASN A 144 10.65 -19.77 27.71
CA ASN A 144 10.06 -20.97 28.31
C ASN A 144 11.03 -22.17 28.36
N VAL A 145 12.14 -22.13 27.62
CA VAL A 145 13.14 -23.22 27.58
C VAL A 145 14.22 -23.08 28.66
N LYS A 146 14.29 -21.93 29.35
CA LYS A 146 15.23 -21.67 30.46
C LYS A 146 14.53 -21.74 31.81
#